data_AF-A0A084Y270-F1
#
_entry.id   AF-A0A084Y270-F1
#
_cell.length_a   1.000
_cell.length_b   1.000
_cell.length_c   1.000
_cell.angle_alpha   90.00
_cell.angle_beta   90.00
_cell.angle_gamma   90.00
#
_symmetry.space_group_name_H-M   'P 1'
#
loop_
_entity.id
_entity.type
_entity.pdbx_description
1 polymer ?
#
loop_
_entity_poly.entity_id
_entity_poly.type
_entity_poly.pdbx_seq_one_letter_code
_entity_poly.pdbx_strand_id
1 'polypeptide(L)'
;MVESITQETDRRRTILDAEFVVGRLNRKLIGWANYFCLGSVSPAYRAINTHVTQRLRRWLCKKHKISSTGWARYPNQYLYEQLGLVNLPARTHDLSWAKA
;
A
#
# COMPACT_ATOMS: atom_id res chain seq x y z
N MET A 1 2.56 3.75 11.73
CA MET A 1 2.39 3.33 10.32
C MET A 1 0.96 3.55 9.80
N VAL A 2 -0.06 2.93 10.42
CA VAL A 2 -1.48 3.04 10.01
C VAL A 2 -1.99 4.49 9.89
N GLU A 3 -1.70 5.33 10.89
CA GLU A 3 -2.07 6.74 10.84
C GLU A 3 -1.44 7.45 9.64
N SER A 4 -0.17 7.17 9.36
CA SER A 4 0.52 7.78 8.23
C SER A 4 -0.13 7.37 6.90
N ILE A 5 -0.52 6.11 6.72
CA ILE A 5 -1.27 5.66 5.54
C ILE A 5 -2.62 6.40 5.44
N THR A 6 -3.29 6.61 6.58
CA THR A 6 -4.57 7.32 6.65
C THR A 6 -4.42 8.77 6.20
N GLN A 7 -3.38 9.47 6.68
CA GLN A 7 -3.06 10.83 6.27
C GLN A 7 -2.75 10.93 4.77
N GLU A 8 -2.03 9.95 4.20
CA GLU A 8 -1.70 9.91 2.77
C GLU A 8 -2.92 9.65 1.88
N THR A 9 -3.92 8.94 2.40
CA THR A 9 -5.16 8.59 1.69
C THR A 9 -6.37 9.41 2.18
N ASP A 10 -6.13 10.58 2.76
CA ASP A 10 -7.19 11.46 3.24
C ASP A 10 -8.05 11.99 2.07
N ARG A 11 -9.33 12.27 2.36
CA ARG A 11 -10.28 12.79 1.35
C ARG A 11 -9.80 14.10 0.71
N ARG A 12 -9.08 14.95 1.45
CA ARG A 12 -8.58 16.24 0.94
C ARG A 12 -7.51 16.05 -0.14
N ARG A 13 -6.90 14.87 -0.18
CA ARG A 13 -5.85 14.54 -1.15
C ARG A 13 -6.39 14.03 -2.47
N THR A 14 -7.71 13.87 -2.67
CA THR A 14 -8.27 13.37 -3.95
C THR A 14 -7.97 14.29 -5.14
N ILE A 15 -7.62 15.56 -4.89
CA ILE A 15 -7.14 16.49 -5.90
C ILE A 15 -5.76 16.09 -6.47
N LEU A 16 -4.95 15.36 -5.71
CA LEU A 16 -3.62 14.93 -6.11
C LEU A 16 -3.67 13.74 -7.07
N ASP A 17 -2.66 13.61 -7.92
CA ASP A 17 -2.53 12.48 -8.83
C ASP A 17 -2.26 11.16 -8.08
N ALA A 18 -2.72 10.07 -8.66
CA ALA A 18 -2.65 8.75 -8.04
C ALA A 18 -1.20 8.32 -7.85
N GLU A 19 -0.36 8.56 -8.85
CA GLU A 19 1.08 8.27 -8.84
C GLU A 19 1.78 9.04 -7.71
N PHE A 20 1.40 10.30 -7.47
CA PHE A 20 1.98 11.10 -6.40
C PHE A 20 1.63 10.55 -5.01
N VAL A 21 0.37 10.18 -4.78
CA VAL A 21 -0.08 9.58 -3.52
C VAL A 21 0.60 8.22 -3.31
N VAL A 22 0.68 7.39 -4.35
CA VAL A 22 1.35 6.08 -4.27
C VAL A 22 2.85 6.24 -4.02
N GLY A 23 3.51 7.21 -4.64
CA GLY A 23 4.91 7.52 -4.36
C GLY A 23 5.16 7.86 -2.88
N ARG A 24 4.27 8.64 -2.26
CA ARG A 24 4.37 8.96 -0.84
C ARG A 24 4.07 7.75 0.06
N LEU A 25 3.10 6.92 -0.29
CA LEU A 25 2.83 5.66 0.38
C LEU A 25 4.06 4.74 0.33
N ASN A 26 4.66 4.57 -0.84
CA ASN A 26 5.83 3.72 -1.06
C ASN A 26 7.02 4.16 -0.20
N ARG A 27 7.33 5.46 -0.15
CA ARG A 27 8.42 5.97 0.71
C ARG A 27 8.23 5.59 2.18
N LYS A 28 6.99 5.70 2.68
CA LYS A 28 6.64 5.35 4.06
C LYS A 28 6.69 3.83 4.31
N LEU A 29 6.18 3.05 3.37
CA LEU A 29 6.20 1.59 3.43
C LEU A 29 7.63 1.05 3.42
N ILE A 30 8.47 1.55 2.52
CA ILE A 30 9.88 1.16 2.41
C ILE A 30 10.64 1.58 3.67
N GLY A 31 10.48 2.83 4.14
CA GLY A 31 11.15 3.28 5.37
C GLY A 31 10.77 2.44 6.58
N TRP A 32 9.48 2.11 6.71
CA TRP A 32 8.99 1.22 7.76
C TRP A 32 9.56 -0.20 7.62
N ALA A 33 9.53 -0.79 6.42
CA ALA A 33 10.06 -2.12 6.18
C ALA A 33 11.57 -2.21 6.46
N ASN A 34 12.33 -1.20 6.07
CA ASN A 34 13.78 -1.11 6.33
C ASN A 34 14.10 -1.01 7.83
N TYR A 35 13.24 -0.34 8.62
CA TYR A 35 13.42 -0.25 10.06
C TYR A 35 13.05 -1.54 10.80
N PHE A 36 11.96 -2.19 10.37
CA PHE A 36 11.45 -3.42 10.97
C PHE A 36 11.95 -4.71 10.26
N CYS A 37 13.12 -4.69 9.64
CA CYS A 37 13.64 -5.82 8.86
C CYS A 37 14.23 -6.97 9.71
N LEU A 38 14.28 -6.83 11.03
CA LEU A 38 14.83 -7.83 11.95
C LEU A 38 13.69 -8.71 12.54
N GLY A 39 13.54 -9.93 12.01
CA GLY A 39 12.68 -10.99 12.59
C GLY A 39 11.49 -11.44 11.73
N SER A 40 10.61 -12.26 12.30
CA SER A 40 9.44 -12.88 11.66
C SER A 40 8.27 -11.89 11.45
N VAL A 41 8.52 -10.82 10.70
CA VAL A 41 7.56 -9.71 10.47
C VAL A 41 6.50 -9.98 9.38
N SER A 42 6.44 -11.21 8.87
CA SER A 42 5.52 -11.60 7.79
C SER A 42 4.03 -11.31 8.09
N PRO A 43 3.49 -11.56 9.30
CA PRO A 43 2.10 -11.21 9.62
C PRO A 43 1.85 -9.70 9.61
N ALA A 44 2.78 -8.92 10.16
CA ALA A 44 2.68 -7.46 10.19
C ALA A 44 2.70 -6.87 8.77
N TYR A 45 3.56 -7.40 7.89
CA TYR A 45 3.63 -6.97 6.49
C TYR A 45 2.33 -7.27 5.75
N ARG A 46 1.73 -8.45 5.95
CA ARG A 46 0.43 -8.80 5.37
C ARG A 46 -0.69 -7.89 5.87
N ALA A 47 -0.72 -7.58 7.16
CA ALA A 47 -1.71 -6.68 7.75
C ALA A 47 -1.60 -5.25 7.18
N ILE A 48 -0.39 -4.70 7.13
CA ILE A 48 -0.14 -3.37 6.54
C ILE A 48 -0.48 -3.35 5.06
N ASN A 49 -0.08 -4.37 4.30
CA ASN A 49 -0.33 -4.43 2.86
C ASN A 49 -1.84 -4.50 2.55
N THR A 50 -2.59 -5.30 3.31
CA THR A 50 -4.07 -5.33 3.24
C THR A 50 -4.67 -3.96 3.55
N HIS A 51 -4.20 -3.31 4.61
CA HIS A 51 -4.71 -1.99 5.00
C HIS A 51 -4.46 -0.92 3.92
N VAL A 52 -3.24 -0.85 3.38
CA VAL A 52 -2.88 0.12 2.34
C VAL A 52 -3.71 -0.08 1.09
N THR A 53 -3.82 -1.31 0.59
CA THR A 53 -4.57 -1.60 -0.64
C THR A 53 -6.05 -1.25 -0.49
N GLN A 54 -6.67 -1.58 0.67
CA GLN A 54 -8.06 -1.19 0.95
C GLN A 54 -8.24 0.34 1.02
N ARG A 55 -7.32 1.04 1.69
CA ARG A 55 -7.36 2.51 1.80
C ARG A 55 -7.17 3.18 0.44
N LEU A 56 -6.21 2.72 -0.36
CA LEU A 56 -5.94 3.24 -1.69
C LEU A 56 -7.14 3.04 -2.63
N ARG A 57 -7.80 1.87 -2.61
CA ARG A 57 -9.06 1.65 -3.35
C ARG A 57 -10.13 2.64 -2.96
N ARG A 58 -10.38 2.80 -1.66
CA ARG A 58 -11.40 3.76 -1.17
C ARG A 58 -11.07 5.18 -1.60
N TRP A 59 -9.80 5.56 -1.58
CA TRP A 59 -9.35 6.87 -2.05
C TRP A 59 -9.54 7.04 -3.56
N LEU A 60 -9.19 6.05 -4.38
CA LEU A 60 -9.42 6.06 -5.84
C LEU A 60 -10.91 6.14 -6.18
N CYS A 61 -11.76 5.39 -5.48
CA CYS A 61 -13.21 5.48 -5.66
C CYS A 61 -13.71 6.90 -5.34
N LYS A 62 -13.25 7.52 -4.25
CA LYS A 62 -13.60 8.90 -3.90
C LYS A 62 -13.09 9.90 -4.93
N LYS A 63 -11.84 9.76 -5.40
CA LYS A 63 -11.24 10.62 -6.43
C LYS A 63 -12.06 10.62 -7.72
N HIS A 64 -12.48 9.44 -8.17
CA HIS A 64 -13.22 9.28 -9.42
C HIS A 64 -14.74 9.21 -9.24
N LYS A 65 -15.27 9.58 -8.06
CA LYS A 65 -16.71 9.60 -7.73
C LYS A 65 -17.43 8.26 -8.01
N ILE A 66 -16.76 7.14 -7.73
CA ILE A 66 -17.31 5.79 -7.89
C ILE A 66 -17.99 5.36 -6.59
N SER A 67 -19.23 4.88 -6.68
CA SER A 67 -20.05 4.43 -5.53
C SER A 67 -19.73 3.01 -5.04
N SER A 68 -18.86 2.27 -5.74
CA SER A 68 -18.49 0.89 -5.39
C SER A 68 -17.25 0.81 -4.48
N THR A 69 -17.00 -0.39 -3.94
CA THR A 69 -15.82 -0.71 -3.13
C THR A 69 -14.50 -0.70 -3.93
N GLY A 70 -14.56 -0.61 -5.26
CA GLY A 70 -13.39 -0.49 -6.13
C GLY A 70 -12.67 -1.80 -6.44
N TRP A 71 -13.13 -2.96 -5.95
CA TRP A 71 -12.45 -4.24 -6.18
C TRP A 71 -12.38 -4.64 -7.67
N ALA A 72 -13.49 -4.48 -8.40
CA ALA A 72 -13.54 -4.81 -9.83
C ALA A 72 -12.75 -3.82 -10.70
N ARG A 73 -12.81 -2.52 -10.36
CA ARG A 73 -12.17 -1.46 -11.16
C ARG A 73 -10.68 -1.28 -10.84
N TYR A 74 -10.31 -1.51 -9.59
CA TYR A 74 -8.93 -1.36 -9.09
C TYR A 74 -8.46 -2.70 -8.49
N PRO A 75 -8.25 -3.73 -9.33
CA PRO A 75 -7.73 -5.01 -8.87
C PRO A 75 -6.32 -4.85 -8.26
N ASN A 76 -5.86 -5.82 -7.48
CA ASN A 76 -4.52 -5.77 -6.86
C ASN A 76 -3.43 -5.55 -7.92
N GLN A 77 -3.58 -6.21 -9.07
CA GLN A 77 -2.70 -6.06 -10.22
C GLN A 77 -2.55 -4.60 -10.65
N TYR A 78 -3.66 -3.87 -10.79
CA TYR A 78 -3.63 -2.45 -11.13
C TYR A 78 -2.87 -1.62 -10.09
N LEU A 79 -3.09 -1.89 -8.79
CA LEU A 79 -2.39 -1.14 -7.73
C LEU A 79 -0.88 -1.38 -7.75
N TYR A 80 -0.44 -2.62 -7.96
CA TYR A 80 0.98 -2.97 -7.91
C TYR A 80 1.71 -2.69 -9.22
N GLU A 81 1.14 -3.08 -10.37
CA GLU A 81 1.81 -3.02 -11.66
C GLU A 81 1.61 -1.67 -12.36
N GLN A 82 0.41 -1.09 -12.28
CA GLN A 82 0.11 0.16 -12.99
C GLN A 82 0.42 1.38 -12.13
N LEU A 83 0.02 1.37 -10.85
CA LEU A 83 0.33 2.46 -9.93
C LEU A 83 1.67 2.30 -9.19
N GLY A 84 2.31 1.14 -9.29
CA GLY A 84 3.63 0.90 -8.69
C GLY A 84 3.62 0.78 -7.17
N LEU A 85 2.50 0.41 -6.54
CA LEU A 85 2.43 0.24 -5.09
C LEU A 85 3.39 -0.88 -4.63
N VAL A 86 4.11 -0.67 -3.52
CA VAL A 86 4.98 -1.70 -2.95
C VAL A 86 4.18 -2.84 -2.33
N ASN A 87 4.52 -4.08 -2.70
CA ASN A 87 4.02 -5.31 -2.08
C ASN A 87 5.02 -5.82 -1.03
N LEU A 88 4.76 -5.50 0.25
CA LEU A 88 5.66 -5.85 1.35
C LEU A 88 5.87 -7.36 1.54
N PRO A 89 4.82 -8.21 1.56
CA PRO A 89 5.00 -9.67 1.65
C PRO A 89 5.87 -10.25 0.53
N ALA A 90 5.68 -9.80 -0.71
CA ALA A 90 6.48 -10.28 -1.85
C ALA A 90 7.96 -9.95 -1.67
N ARG A 91 8.29 -8.75 -1.17
CA ARG A 91 9.68 -8.35 -0.88
C ARG A 91 10.38 -9.23 0.14
N THR A 92 9.66 -9.74 1.15
CA THR A 92 10.27 -10.63 2.16
C THR A 92 10.58 -12.00 1.58
N HIS A 93 9.79 -12.49 0.62
CA HIS A 93 10.06 -13.77 -0.04
C HIS A 93 11.39 -13.78 -0.80
N ASP A 94 11.84 -12.63 -1.31
CA ASP A 94 13.15 -12.48 -1.98
C ASP A 94 14.33 -12.36 -1.01
N LEU A 95 14.07 -12.09 0.28
CA LEU A 95 15.07 -12.00 1.34
C LEU A 95 15.21 -13.36 2.06
N SER A 96 15.65 -14.38 1.34
CA SER A 96 15.77 -15.77 1.81
C SER A 96 16.96 -16.04 2.76
N TRP A 97 17.33 -15.10 3.62
CA TRP A 97 18.42 -15.30 4.60
C TRP A 97 17.99 -16.07 5.86
N ALA A 98 16.70 -16.38 6.01
CA ALA A 98 16.22 -17.34 7.00
C ALA A 98 16.46 -18.77 6.49
N LYS A 99 17.68 -19.30 6.72
CA LYS A 99 17.90 -20.75 6.70
C LYS A 99 17.23 -21.34 7.95
N ALA A 100 16.44 -22.39 7.72
CA ALA A 100 15.85 -23.23 8.75
C ALA A 100 16.91 -23.89 9.64
#